data_AF-A0A6V7PAX6-F1
#
_entry.id   AF-A0A6V7PAX6-F1
#
_cell.length_a   1.000
_cell.length_b   1.000
_cell.length_c   1.000
_cell.angle_alpha   90.00
_cell.angle_beta   90.00
_cell.angle_gamma   90.00
#
_symmetry.space_group_name_H-M   'P 1'
#
loop_
_entity.id
_entity.type
_entity.pdbx_description
1 polymer ?
#
loop_
_entity_poly.entity_id
_entity_poly.type
_entity_poly.pdbx_seq_one_letter_code
_entity_poly.pdbx_strand_id
1 'polypeptide(L)'
;MRCDRRLHRRKKEVQEMRNQSVLTTNKNGTSPPLLLFSLLPLSLKNPRTTHFTSLATISPPKSTSLAQKALRRSEKKRFCAHGSAAAAAEEVVIPKEVEEVVGDRDRVEYDWREEWYPLYLSAEVPADAALGLTVFDKQVVLYRDADGTLRCHTDRCPHRLAKLSEGQLVDGKLECLYHGWQFDGNGKCVKIPQLPEGAKIPRSACVRTYEVRDSQGVVWIWMSEKNPPNVEKLPWFEHYARPGFVDNSTIHELPYDHSILLENLMDPAHVPISHDRTDWTAKREDAQPLLFTVVERNHRGFAGRWGRSRNPALMNFLRFQAPCVLSNDLEFVDKNGVQQYFSGLFLCRPAGQGKSMLIVRFGGARGAR
;
A
#
# COMPACT_ATOMS: atom_id res chain seq x y z
N MET A 1 20.78 -35.62 -16.55
CA MET A 1 21.78 -34.51 -16.65
C MET A 1 22.07 -34.02 -18.09
N ARG A 2 21.10 -34.03 -19.03
CA ARG A 2 21.26 -33.41 -20.37
C ARG A 2 20.17 -32.37 -20.73
N CYS A 3 19.17 -32.17 -19.88
CA CYS A 3 18.11 -31.16 -20.07
C CYS A 3 18.53 -29.76 -19.60
N ASP A 4 19.37 -29.69 -18.56
CA ASP A 4 19.78 -28.44 -17.89
C ASP A 4 20.67 -27.52 -18.75
N ARG A 5 21.45 -28.10 -19.67
CA ARG A 5 22.36 -27.34 -20.54
C ARG A 5 21.64 -26.61 -21.69
N ARG A 6 20.40 -27.00 -22.05
CA ARG A 6 19.60 -26.32 -23.09
C ARG A 6 18.90 -25.06 -22.56
N LEU A 7 18.50 -25.05 -21.28
CA LEU A 7 17.88 -23.87 -20.66
C LEU A 7 18.89 -22.72 -20.44
N HIS A 8 20.13 -23.06 -20.07
CA HIS A 8 21.18 -22.06 -19.87
C HIS A 8 21.68 -21.41 -21.17
N ARG A 9 21.67 -22.15 -22.30
CA ARG A 9 22.10 -21.62 -23.59
C ARG A 9 21.08 -20.65 -24.20
N ARG A 10 19.77 -20.93 -24.05
CA ARG A 10 18.68 -20.03 -24.51
C ARG A 10 18.58 -18.73 -23.69
N LYS A 11 18.93 -18.74 -22.40
CA LYS A 11 18.98 -17.53 -21.57
C LYS A 11 20.13 -16.59 -21.94
N LYS A 12 21.24 -17.09 -22.48
CA LYS A 12 22.37 -16.26 -22.95
C LYS A 12 22.10 -15.59 -24.31
N GLU A 13 21.49 -16.30 -25.25
CA GLU A 13 21.18 -15.77 -26.60
C GLU A 13 20.12 -14.65 -26.56
N VAL A 14 19.16 -14.70 -25.62
CA VAL A 14 18.17 -13.62 -25.42
C VAL A 14 18.77 -12.38 -24.74
N GLN A 15 19.82 -12.55 -23.93
CA GLN A 15 20.52 -11.44 -23.28
C GLN A 15 21.44 -10.68 -24.26
N GLU A 16 22.06 -11.38 -25.21
CA GLU A 16 22.94 -10.77 -26.23
C GLU A 16 22.15 -10.02 -27.32
N MET A 17 20.95 -10.47 -27.68
CA MET A 17 20.06 -9.74 -28.61
C MET A 17 19.47 -8.45 -28.02
N ARG A 18 19.39 -8.32 -26.68
CA ARG A 18 18.91 -7.11 -26.01
C ARG A 18 19.94 -5.98 -25.94
N ASN A 19 21.23 -6.29 -26.15
CA ASN A 19 22.32 -5.32 -26.08
C ASN A 19 22.75 -4.74 -27.44
N GLN A 20 22.13 -5.16 -28.55
CA GLN A 20 22.49 -4.67 -29.90
C GLN A 20 21.48 -3.68 -30.52
N SER A 21 20.38 -3.32 -29.86
CA SER A 21 19.36 -2.42 -30.42
C SER A 21 19.40 -0.98 -29.88
N VAL A 22 20.47 -0.56 -29.21
CA VAL A 22 20.61 0.82 -28.68
C VAL A 22 21.92 1.41 -29.19
N LEU A 23 21.98 1.77 -30.47
CA LEU A 23 23.03 2.61 -31.06
C LEU A 23 22.62 3.10 -32.45
N THR A 24 21.71 4.07 -32.51
CA THR A 24 21.60 5.01 -33.63
C THR A 24 21.26 6.40 -33.12
N THR A 25 22.26 7.27 -33.13
CA THR A 25 22.17 8.71 -32.87
C THR A 25 21.49 9.42 -34.04
N ASN A 26 20.62 10.40 -33.76
CA ASN A 26 20.45 11.52 -34.69
C ASN A 26 20.35 12.86 -33.94
N LYS A 27 21.02 13.86 -34.52
CA LYS A 27 21.38 15.16 -33.97
C LYS A 27 20.29 16.22 -34.24
N ASN A 28 20.27 17.22 -33.37
CA ASN A 28 19.71 18.59 -33.50
C ASN A 28 18.22 18.80 -33.15
N GLY A 29 17.98 19.70 -32.18
CA GLY A 29 16.68 20.34 -31.95
C GLY A 29 16.37 20.58 -30.46
N THR A 30 16.71 21.77 -29.97
CA THR A 30 16.49 22.27 -28.60
C THR A 30 15.05 22.15 -28.08
N SER A 31 14.86 21.65 -26.85
CA SER A 31 13.61 21.72 -26.06
C SER A 31 13.92 21.73 -24.54
N PRO A 32 13.14 22.41 -23.69
CA PRO A 32 13.47 22.65 -22.28
C PRO A 32 13.15 21.43 -21.39
N PRO A 33 13.72 21.33 -20.17
CA PRO A 33 13.68 20.08 -19.40
C PRO A 33 12.30 19.87 -18.77
N LEU A 34 11.66 18.76 -19.12
CA LEU A 34 10.62 18.12 -18.31
C LEU A 34 11.33 17.45 -17.12
N LEU A 35 10.96 17.83 -15.90
CA LEU A 35 11.42 17.20 -14.66
C LEU A 35 10.90 15.76 -14.60
N LEU A 36 11.71 14.82 -15.08
CA LEU A 36 11.52 13.38 -14.93
C LEU A 36 12.00 12.98 -13.52
N PHE A 37 11.09 12.51 -12.67
CA PHE A 37 11.46 11.84 -11.43
C PHE A 37 11.92 10.41 -11.77
N SER A 38 13.23 10.21 -11.94
CA SER A 38 13.82 8.86 -12.05
C SER A 38 14.34 8.42 -10.69
N LEU A 39 13.66 7.47 -10.05
CA LEU A 39 14.25 6.66 -8.99
C LEU A 39 14.72 5.36 -9.62
N LEU A 40 16.04 5.19 -9.76
CA LEU A 40 16.65 3.91 -10.14
C LEU A 40 16.56 2.91 -8.97
N PRO A 41 16.29 1.61 -9.23
CA PRO A 41 16.36 0.60 -8.18
C PRO A 41 17.81 0.22 -7.91
N LEU A 42 18.29 0.41 -6.67
CA LEU A 42 19.56 -0.19 -6.24
C LEU A 42 19.37 -1.68 -5.98
N SER A 43 20.04 -2.50 -6.79
CA SER A 43 20.20 -3.94 -6.60
C SER A 43 21.05 -4.21 -5.36
N LEU A 44 20.43 -4.75 -4.31
CA LEU A 44 21.13 -5.25 -3.12
C LEU A 44 21.74 -6.63 -3.44
N LYS A 45 23.07 -6.71 -3.42
CA LYS A 45 23.83 -7.97 -3.48
C LYS A 45 23.70 -8.72 -2.15
N ASN A 46 23.41 -10.02 -2.23
CA ASN A 46 23.37 -10.99 -1.13
C ASN A 46 24.52 -10.86 -0.12
N PRO A 47 24.26 -10.88 1.20
CA PRO A 47 25.25 -11.27 2.19
C PRO A 47 25.25 -12.79 2.40
N ARG A 48 26.47 -13.32 2.51
CA ARG A 48 26.81 -14.72 2.76
C ARG A 48 26.37 -15.16 4.17
N THR A 49 25.98 -16.43 4.24
CA THR A 49 25.72 -17.24 5.41
C THR A 49 26.86 -17.23 6.42
N THR A 50 26.55 -16.96 7.69
CA THR A 50 27.38 -17.36 8.85
C THR A 50 26.48 -18.03 9.89
N HIS A 51 26.90 -19.24 10.29
CA HIS A 51 26.22 -20.12 11.23
C HIS A 51 26.08 -19.51 12.63
N PHE A 52 24.90 -19.67 13.25
CA PHE A 52 24.69 -19.46 14.68
C PHE A 52 24.40 -20.80 15.36
N THR A 53 25.22 -21.12 16.36
CA THR A 53 25.06 -22.26 17.27
C THR A 53 24.11 -21.90 18.42
N SER A 54 23.29 -22.90 18.79
CA SER A 54 22.30 -22.96 19.86
C SER A 54 22.78 -22.53 21.25
N LEU A 55 21.92 -21.87 22.04
CA LEU A 55 21.92 -21.94 23.51
C LEU A 55 20.54 -21.63 24.13
N ALA A 56 20.03 -22.67 24.82
CA ALA A 56 19.14 -22.78 25.98
C ALA A 56 18.02 -21.75 26.30
N THR A 57 16.84 -22.34 26.48
CA THR A 57 15.58 -21.86 27.05
C THR A 57 15.64 -21.46 28.53
N ILE A 58 14.99 -20.36 28.91
CA ILE A 58 14.62 -20.03 30.30
C ILE A 58 13.13 -19.63 30.34
N SER A 59 12.36 -20.32 31.21
CA SER A 59 10.93 -20.11 31.45
C SER A 59 10.63 -18.97 32.44
N PRO A 60 9.44 -18.34 32.40
CA PRO A 60 9.07 -17.26 33.32
C PRO A 60 8.42 -17.78 34.62
N PRO A 61 8.52 -17.06 35.75
CA PRO A 61 7.79 -17.40 36.97
C PRO A 61 6.37 -16.78 36.97
N LYS A 62 5.45 -17.46 37.65
CA LYS A 62 4.10 -16.98 38.02
C LYS A 62 4.11 -16.51 39.48
N SER A 63 3.42 -15.40 39.80
CA SER A 63 2.65 -15.29 41.07
C SER A 63 1.69 -14.07 41.09
N THR A 64 0.41 -14.43 41.19
CA THR A 64 -0.72 -13.84 41.94
C THR A 64 -0.62 -12.51 42.72
N SER A 65 -1.61 -11.64 42.45
CA SER A 65 -2.55 -10.95 43.36
C SER A 65 -2.01 -10.22 44.61
N LEU A 66 -2.27 -8.90 44.69
CA LEU A 66 -3.09 -8.28 45.75
C LEU A 66 -3.37 -6.80 45.44
N ALA A 67 -4.61 -6.40 45.74
CA ALA A 67 -5.14 -5.05 45.60
C ALA A 67 -4.46 -4.05 46.54
N GLN A 68 -4.36 -2.78 46.13
CA GLN A 68 -4.24 -1.70 47.11
C GLN A 68 -4.82 -0.36 46.61
N LYS A 69 -5.58 0.22 47.54
CA LYS A 69 -6.40 1.43 47.48
C LYS A 69 -5.59 2.69 47.16
N ALA A 70 -6.32 3.65 46.60
CA ALA A 70 -6.00 5.06 46.52
C ALA A 70 -5.55 5.64 47.87
N LEU A 71 -4.52 6.48 47.84
CA LEU A 71 -4.34 7.56 48.80
C LEU A 71 -3.71 8.78 48.11
N ARG A 72 -4.38 9.92 48.28
CA ARG A 72 -3.94 11.26 47.85
C ARG A 72 -2.87 11.81 48.80
N ARG A 73 -1.88 12.53 48.26
CA ARG A 73 -1.19 13.71 48.86
C ARG A 73 -0.16 14.20 47.83
N SER A 74 -0.37 15.36 47.20
CA SER A 74 0.07 16.71 47.61
C SER A 74 1.59 16.84 47.77
N GLU A 75 2.27 17.40 46.76
CA GLU A 75 3.57 18.03 46.97
C GLU A 75 3.65 19.35 46.21
N LYS A 76 3.77 20.43 47.00
CA LYS A 76 4.14 21.77 46.56
C LYS A 76 5.68 21.84 46.46
N LYS A 77 6.14 22.41 45.33
CA LYS A 77 7.30 23.30 45.13
C LYS A 77 8.62 23.00 45.87
N ARG A 78 9.72 22.92 45.10
CA ARG A 78 10.91 23.79 45.26
C ARG A 78 11.87 23.69 44.06
N PHE A 79 12.73 24.72 43.99
CA PHE A 79 13.86 24.99 43.07
C PHE A 79 13.50 25.59 41.69
N CYS A 80 14.16 26.63 41.19
CA CYS A 80 15.12 27.58 41.77
C CYS A 80 15.08 28.85 40.90
N ALA A 81 15.11 30.03 41.51
CA ALA A 81 15.17 31.31 40.82
C ALA A 81 16.61 31.62 40.39
N HIS A 82 16.83 31.96 39.11
CA HIS A 82 17.99 32.74 38.65
C HIS A 82 17.57 33.61 37.44
N GLY A 83 17.79 34.92 37.58
CA GLY A 83 18.31 35.81 36.52
C GLY A 83 17.47 36.06 35.26
N SER A 84 16.94 37.27 35.16
CA SER A 84 16.30 37.88 33.99
C SER A 84 17.17 37.92 32.73
N ALA A 85 16.59 37.55 31.59
CA ALA A 85 16.81 38.22 30.31
C ALA A 85 15.47 38.27 29.56
N ALA A 86 14.92 39.47 29.41
CA ALA A 86 13.70 39.73 28.67
C ALA A 86 13.94 39.55 27.16
N ALA A 87 13.68 38.35 26.66
CA ALA A 87 13.32 38.15 25.26
C ALA A 87 11.79 38.12 25.20
N ALA A 88 11.20 38.99 24.39
CA ALA A 88 9.78 38.92 24.08
C ALA A 88 9.52 37.56 23.41
N ALA A 89 9.08 36.59 24.20
CA ALA A 89 8.51 35.37 23.68
C ALA A 89 7.21 35.79 22.98
N GLU A 90 7.21 35.77 21.65
CA GLU A 90 5.96 35.61 20.91
C GLU A 90 5.31 34.35 21.48
N GLU A 91 4.27 34.57 22.28
CA GLU A 91 3.49 33.53 22.91
C GLU A 91 2.97 32.64 21.78
N VAL A 92 3.42 31.39 21.75
CA VAL A 92 2.82 30.37 20.89
C VAL A 92 1.36 30.29 21.34
N VAL A 93 0.48 30.98 20.63
CA VAL A 93 -0.96 30.93 20.85
C VAL A 93 -1.39 29.54 20.44
N ILE A 94 -1.33 28.60 21.38
CA ILE A 94 -2.10 27.36 21.28
C ILE A 94 -3.55 27.83 21.21
N PRO A 95 -4.28 27.56 20.10
CA PRO A 95 -5.69 27.90 20.04
C PRO A 95 -6.36 27.33 21.28
N LYS A 96 -7.12 28.17 22.01
CA LYS A 96 -7.97 27.70 23.12
C LYS A 96 -8.71 26.48 22.63
N GLU A 97 -8.66 25.40 23.42
CA GLU A 97 -9.35 24.14 23.18
C GLU A 97 -10.71 24.45 22.58
N VAL A 98 -10.84 24.23 21.27
CA VAL A 98 -12.16 24.20 20.64
C VAL A 98 -12.78 22.99 21.30
N GLU A 99 -13.78 23.21 22.17
CA GLU A 99 -14.57 22.11 22.72
C GLU A 99 -14.95 21.23 21.53
N GLU A 100 -14.37 20.03 21.44
CA GLU A 100 -14.77 19.07 20.44
C GLU A 100 -16.25 18.87 20.68
N VAL A 101 -17.08 19.41 19.77
CA VAL A 101 -18.48 19.02 19.69
C VAL A 101 -18.45 17.57 19.26
N VAL A 102 -18.36 16.69 20.25
CA VAL A 102 -18.55 15.25 20.09
C VAL A 102 -20.00 15.11 19.70
N GLY A 103 -20.27 15.21 18.39
CA GLY A 103 -21.55 14.79 17.83
C GLY A 103 -21.85 13.37 18.30
N ASP A 104 -23.14 13.06 18.37
CA ASP A 104 -23.62 11.79 18.91
C ASP A 104 -22.77 10.62 18.36
N ARG A 105 -22.19 9.83 19.27
CA ARG A 105 -21.35 8.70 18.90
C ARG A 105 -22.27 7.57 18.49
N ASP A 106 -22.93 7.73 17.34
CA ASP A 106 -23.59 6.65 16.66
C ASP A 106 -22.56 5.54 16.49
N ARG A 107 -22.76 4.42 17.19
CA ARG A 107 -21.94 3.22 16.99
C ARG A 107 -22.22 2.73 15.58
N VAL A 108 -21.42 3.18 14.62
CA VAL A 108 -21.46 2.67 13.26
C VAL A 108 -21.04 1.20 13.33
N GLU A 109 -21.95 0.31 12.94
CA GLU A 109 -21.62 -1.11 12.76
C GLU A 109 -20.60 -1.20 11.61
N TYR A 110 -19.38 -1.60 11.93
CA TYR A 110 -18.27 -1.67 10.99
C TYR A 110 -17.81 -3.12 10.83
N ASP A 111 -17.99 -3.67 9.63
CA ASP A 111 -17.38 -4.93 9.21
C ASP A 111 -16.24 -4.64 8.25
N TRP A 112 -15.01 -4.88 8.68
CA TRP A 112 -13.82 -4.71 7.85
C TRP A 112 -13.89 -5.53 6.56
N ARG A 113 -14.66 -6.62 6.52
CA ARG A 113 -14.78 -7.43 5.32
C ARG A 113 -15.60 -6.75 4.23
N GLU A 114 -16.46 -5.82 4.61
CA GLU A 114 -17.34 -5.06 3.72
C GLU A 114 -16.70 -3.74 3.29
N GLU A 115 -15.41 -3.79 3.01
CA GLU A 115 -14.61 -2.68 2.53
C GLU A 115 -13.74 -3.14 1.35
N TRP A 116 -13.36 -2.18 0.51
CA TRP A 116 -12.41 -2.41 -0.57
C TRP A 116 -10.98 -2.14 -0.07
N TYR A 117 -10.11 -3.13 -0.26
CA TYR A 117 -8.68 -2.99 0.04
C TYR A 117 -7.86 -2.96 -1.23
N PRO A 118 -6.83 -2.10 -1.31
CA PRO A 118 -5.86 -2.16 -2.40
C PRO A 118 -5.11 -3.48 -2.30
N LEU A 119 -5.15 -4.30 -3.34
CA LEU A 119 -4.54 -5.62 -3.36
C LEU A 119 -3.16 -5.59 -4.02
N TYR A 120 -3.06 -5.01 -5.21
CA TYR A 120 -1.82 -4.94 -6.00
C TYR A 120 -1.91 -3.92 -7.15
N LEU A 121 -0.80 -3.58 -7.80
CA LEU A 121 -0.84 -2.82 -9.06
C LEU A 121 -1.25 -3.73 -10.21
N SER A 122 -2.23 -3.31 -10.99
CA SER A 122 -2.80 -4.13 -12.08
C SER A 122 -1.76 -4.50 -13.14
N ALA A 123 -0.84 -3.60 -13.42
CA ALA A 123 0.26 -3.78 -14.38
C ALA A 123 1.36 -4.74 -13.86
N GLU A 124 1.48 -4.92 -12.55
CA GLU A 124 2.48 -5.82 -11.95
C GLU A 124 1.94 -7.22 -11.68
N VAL A 125 0.64 -7.46 -11.86
CA VAL A 125 0.06 -8.81 -11.78
C VAL A 125 0.68 -9.69 -12.87
N PRO A 126 1.34 -10.82 -12.54
CA PRO A 126 1.92 -11.72 -13.53
C PRO A 126 0.88 -12.21 -14.53
N ALA A 127 1.25 -12.23 -15.82
CA ALA A 127 0.34 -12.66 -16.88
C ALA A 127 0.13 -14.19 -16.90
N ASP A 128 1.12 -14.96 -16.44
CA ASP A 128 1.21 -16.42 -16.58
C ASP A 128 1.45 -17.16 -15.26
N ALA A 129 1.33 -16.46 -14.12
CA ALA A 129 1.57 -17.04 -12.80
C ALA A 129 0.54 -16.58 -11.77
N ALA A 130 0.36 -17.41 -10.74
CA ALA A 130 -0.45 -17.08 -9.59
C ALA A 130 0.37 -16.27 -8.57
N LEU A 131 -0.25 -15.25 -7.98
CA LEU A 131 0.37 -14.35 -7.01
C LEU A 131 -0.28 -14.54 -5.63
N GLY A 132 0.50 -15.01 -4.66
CA GLY A 132 0.05 -15.16 -3.27
C GLY A 132 0.14 -13.84 -2.50
N LEU A 133 -0.95 -13.44 -1.85
CA LEU A 133 -1.08 -12.19 -1.10
C LEU A 133 -1.82 -12.44 0.22
N THR A 134 -1.84 -11.45 1.11
CA THR A 134 -2.58 -11.53 2.38
C THR A 134 -3.35 -10.24 2.68
N VAL A 135 -4.56 -10.37 3.21
CA VAL A 135 -5.38 -9.28 3.77
C VAL A 135 -5.87 -9.70 5.15
N PHE A 136 -5.51 -8.98 6.22
CA PHE A 136 -5.84 -9.34 7.61
C PHE A 136 -5.65 -10.85 7.91
N ASP A 137 -4.44 -11.37 7.64
CA ASP A 137 -4.08 -12.79 7.82
C ASP A 137 -4.84 -13.79 6.92
N LYS A 138 -5.77 -13.32 6.07
CA LYS A 138 -6.42 -14.15 5.05
C LYS A 138 -5.53 -14.24 3.82
N GLN A 139 -5.06 -15.45 3.54
CA GLN A 139 -4.21 -15.73 2.39
C GLN A 139 -5.07 -15.89 1.14
N VAL A 140 -4.76 -15.11 0.12
CA VAL A 140 -5.47 -15.06 -1.15
C VAL A 140 -4.51 -15.25 -2.32
N VAL A 141 -5.02 -15.77 -3.43
CA VAL A 141 -4.25 -15.98 -4.65
C VAL A 141 -4.90 -15.22 -5.79
N LEU A 142 -4.16 -14.27 -6.36
CA LEU A 142 -4.56 -13.43 -7.49
C LEU A 142 -3.93 -13.95 -8.77
N TYR A 143 -4.69 -14.08 -9.85
CA TYR A 143 -4.18 -14.47 -11.17
C TYR A 143 -5.08 -13.96 -12.29
N ARG A 144 -4.62 -14.09 -13.54
CA ARG A 144 -5.44 -13.86 -14.74
C ARG A 144 -5.85 -15.20 -15.33
N ASP A 145 -7.14 -15.36 -15.64
CA ASP A 145 -7.62 -16.54 -16.35
C ASP A 145 -7.31 -16.45 -17.87
N ALA A 146 -7.80 -17.43 -18.64
CA ALA A 146 -7.54 -17.51 -20.08
C ALA A 146 -8.11 -16.31 -20.86
N ASP A 147 -9.15 -15.68 -20.34
CA ASP A 147 -9.77 -14.49 -20.92
C ASP A 147 -9.08 -13.19 -20.47
N GLY A 148 -8.01 -13.31 -19.66
CA GLY A 148 -7.30 -12.18 -19.05
C GLY A 148 -8.02 -11.57 -17.84
N THR A 149 -9.13 -12.17 -17.40
CA THR A 149 -9.95 -11.68 -16.29
C THR A 149 -9.22 -11.94 -14.98
N LEU A 150 -9.17 -10.92 -14.11
CA LEU A 150 -8.60 -11.06 -12.77
C LEU A 150 -9.49 -11.97 -11.92
N ARG A 151 -8.88 -12.99 -11.32
CA ARG A 151 -9.50 -13.95 -10.41
C ARG A 151 -8.77 -13.94 -9.09
N CYS A 152 -9.53 -14.01 -8.00
CA CYS A 152 -8.97 -14.07 -6.66
C CYS A 152 -9.66 -15.15 -5.85
N HIS A 153 -8.86 -16.07 -5.30
CA HIS A 153 -9.36 -17.19 -4.51
C HIS A 153 -8.70 -17.21 -3.13
N THR A 154 -9.25 -17.96 -2.18
CA THR A 154 -8.48 -18.34 -0.99
C THR A 154 -7.25 -19.14 -1.43
N ASP A 155 -6.08 -18.81 -0.88
CA ASP A 155 -4.82 -19.47 -1.23
C ASP A 155 -4.64 -20.84 -0.55
N ARG A 156 -5.69 -21.67 -0.56
CA ARG A 156 -5.69 -23.00 0.06
C ARG A 156 -6.51 -23.96 -0.77
N CYS A 157 -5.86 -25.03 -1.23
CA CYS A 157 -6.53 -26.11 -1.91
C CYS A 157 -7.49 -26.83 -0.94
N PRO A 158 -8.79 -26.99 -1.27
CA PRO A 158 -9.75 -27.65 -0.40
C PRO A 158 -9.46 -29.15 -0.16
N HIS A 159 -8.54 -29.75 -0.93
CA HIS A 159 -8.13 -31.14 -0.74
C HIS A 159 -7.27 -31.32 0.52
N ARG A 160 -6.11 -30.65 0.59
CA ARG A 160 -5.13 -30.80 1.70
C ARG A 160 -4.41 -29.50 2.06
N LEU A 161 -5.05 -28.35 1.82
CA LEU A 161 -4.58 -27.03 2.25
C LEU A 161 -3.22 -26.60 1.67
N ALA A 162 -2.77 -27.24 0.59
CA ALA A 162 -1.61 -26.76 -0.17
C ALA A 162 -1.88 -25.34 -0.68
N LYS A 163 -0.84 -24.50 -0.71
CA LYS A 163 -0.92 -23.16 -1.29
C LYS A 163 -1.16 -23.28 -2.79
N LEU A 164 -2.14 -22.54 -3.28
CA LEU A 164 -2.47 -22.49 -4.69
C LEU A 164 -1.63 -21.43 -5.43
N SER A 165 -1.10 -20.44 -4.73
CA SER A 165 -0.16 -19.44 -5.22
C SER A 165 1.19 -20.04 -5.63
N GLU A 166 1.58 -21.15 -5.01
CA GLU A 166 2.72 -21.98 -5.43
C GLU A 166 2.33 -22.93 -6.58
N GLY A 167 1.11 -22.80 -7.09
CA GLY A 167 0.52 -23.54 -8.19
C GLY A 167 1.06 -23.14 -9.57
N GLN A 168 0.33 -23.56 -10.61
CA GLN A 168 0.54 -23.08 -11.97
C GLN A 168 -0.79 -22.80 -12.66
N LEU A 169 -0.74 -22.05 -13.77
CA LEU A 169 -1.91 -21.82 -14.62
C LEU A 169 -1.89 -22.81 -15.78
N VAL A 170 -3.00 -23.55 -15.95
CA VAL A 170 -3.21 -24.49 -17.06
C VAL A 170 -4.49 -24.10 -17.78
N ASP A 171 -4.38 -23.61 -19.01
CA ASP A 171 -5.51 -23.12 -19.81
C ASP A 171 -6.40 -22.14 -19.01
N GLY A 172 -5.77 -21.18 -18.32
CA GLY A 172 -6.43 -20.19 -17.47
C GLY A 172 -7.01 -20.71 -16.15
N LYS A 173 -6.78 -21.97 -15.80
CA LYS A 173 -7.24 -22.59 -14.55
C LYS A 173 -6.11 -22.68 -13.57
N LEU A 174 -6.42 -22.50 -12.29
CA LEU A 174 -5.46 -22.61 -11.22
C LEU A 174 -5.24 -24.09 -10.86
N GLU A 175 -4.04 -24.62 -11.10
CA GLU A 175 -3.67 -25.98 -10.78
C GLU A 175 -2.83 -26.05 -9.49
N CYS A 176 -3.28 -26.87 -8.56
CA CYS A 176 -2.56 -27.17 -7.33
C CYS A 176 -1.39 -28.13 -7.62
N LEU A 177 -0.15 -27.72 -7.34
CA LEU A 177 1.04 -28.57 -7.56
C LEU A 177 1.13 -29.80 -6.64
N TYR A 178 0.27 -29.92 -5.62
CA TYR A 178 0.32 -31.11 -4.76
C TYR A 178 -0.25 -32.35 -5.46
N HIS A 179 -1.42 -32.24 -6.12
CA HIS A 179 -2.10 -33.38 -6.74
C HIS A 179 -2.70 -33.08 -8.12
N GLY A 180 -2.45 -31.89 -8.68
CA GLY A 180 -2.95 -31.49 -10.00
C GLY A 180 -4.45 -31.17 -10.05
N TRP A 181 -5.08 -30.88 -8.90
CA TRP A 181 -6.48 -30.43 -8.90
C TRP A 181 -6.55 -29.05 -9.55
N GLN A 182 -7.43 -28.90 -10.54
CA GLN A 182 -7.61 -27.64 -11.26
C GLN A 182 -8.92 -26.97 -10.88
N PHE A 183 -8.88 -25.65 -10.70
CA PHE A 183 -10.01 -24.80 -10.36
C PHE A 183 -10.23 -23.73 -11.43
N ASP A 184 -11.48 -23.51 -11.82
CA ASP A 184 -11.84 -22.43 -12.74
C ASP A 184 -11.89 -21.06 -12.05
N GLY A 185 -12.20 -20.02 -12.84
CA GLY A 185 -12.33 -18.64 -12.35
C GLY A 185 -13.46 -18.42 -11.34
N ASN A 186 -14.42 -19.35 -11.25
CA ASN A 186 -15.50 -19.32 -10.24
C ASN A 186 -15.17 -20.21 -9.03
N GLY A 187 -13.94 -20.74 -8.97
CA GLY A 187 -13.44 -21.57 -7.88
C GLY A 187 -13.92 -23.02 -7.93
N LYS A 188 -14.67 -23.44 -8.95
CA LYS A 188 -15.15 -24.82 -9.06
C LYS A 188 -14.00 -25.72 -9.49
N CYS A 189 -13.84 -26.87 -8.83
CA CYS A 189 -12.90 -27.88 -9.32
C CYS A 189 -13.43 -28.50 -10.61
N VAL A 190 -12.61 -28.42 -11.66
CA VAL A 190 -12.94 -28.90 -13.00
C VAL A 190 -12.12 -30.11 -13.42
N LYS A 191 -11.05 -30.43 -12.68
CA LYS A 191 -10.20 -31.59 -12.97
C LYS A 191 -9.58 -32.15 -11.69
N ILE A 192 -9.69 -33.46 -11.52
CA ILE A 192 -8.96 -34.24 -10.51
C ILE A 192 -8.26 -35.39 -11.26
N PRO A 193 -6.93 -35.34 -11.44
CA PRO A 193 -6.23 -36.32 -12.28
C PRO A 193 -6.36 -37.77 -11.79
N GLN A 194 -6.55 -37.97 -10.48
CA GLN A 194 -6.65 -39.29 -9.85
C GLN A 194 -8.09 -39.85 -9.85
N LEU A 195 -9.06 -39.10 -10.37
CA LEU A 195 -10.45 -39.53 -10.41
C LEU A 195 -10.66 -40.47 -11.61
N PRO A 196 -11.26 -41.66 -11.44
CA PRO A 196 -11.54 -42.57 -12.54
C PRO A 196 -12.39 -41.93 -13.64
N GLU A 197 -12.24 -42.40 -14.86
CA GLU A 197 -13.07 -41.95 -15.98
C GLU A 197 -14.57 -42.14 -15.68
N GLY A 198 -15.37 -41.11 -15.96
CA GLY A 198 -16.82 -41.11 -15.68
C GLY A 198 -17.22 -40.85 -14.22
N ALA A 199 -16.28 -40.84 -13.27
CA ALA A 199 -16.60 -40.47 -11.89
C ALA A 199 -16.82 -38.95 -11.76
N LYS A 200 -17.74 -38.57 -10.86
CA LYS A 200 -18.14 -37.17 -10.67
C LYS A 200 -17.23 -36.48 -9.67
N ILE A 201 -16.77 -35.27 -10.01
CA ILE A 201 -16.09 -34.40 -9.05
C ILE A 201 -17.08 -34.01 -7.93
N PRO A 202 -16.71 -34.15 -6.64
CA PRO A 202 -17.57 -33.74 -5.54
C PRO A 202 -17.98 -32.27 -5.64
N ARG A 203 -19.25 -31.95 -5.37
CA ARG A 203 -19.74 -30.56 -5.41
C ARG A 203 -19.06 -29.64 -4.38
N SER A 204 -18.54 -30.21 -3.30
CA SER A 204 -17.79 -29.49 -2.26
C SER A 204 -16.33 -29.23 -2.64
N ALA A 205 -15.83 -29.77 -3.76
CA ALA A 205 -14.50 -29.49 -4.28
C ALA A 205 -14.48 -28.11 -4.95
N CYS A 206 -14.66 -27.06 -4.16
CA CYS A 206 -14.59 -25.68 -4.61
C CYS A 206 -13.60 -24.92 -3.74
N VAL A 207 -12.76 -24.11 -4.37
CA VAL A 207 -12.02 -23.06 -3.67
C VAL A 207 -12.94 -21.85 -3.53
N ARG A 208 -12.83 -21.17 -2.40
CA ARG A 208 -13.55 -19.93 -2.15
C ARG A 208 -13.01 -18.82 -3.04
N THR A 209 -13.90 -18.01 -3.58
CA THR A 209 -13.58 -16.84 -4.42
C THR A 209 -13.74 -15.54 -3.65
N TYR A 210 -13.04 -14.50 -4.09
CA TYR A 210 -13.20 -13.12 -3.64
C TYR A 210 -13.47 -12.23 -4.86
N GLU A 211 -14.32 -11.23 -4.66
CA GLU A 211 -14.57 -10.21 -5.67
C GLU A 211 -13.36 -9.29 -5.79
N VAL A 212 -12.91 -9.08 -7.03
CA VAL A 212 -11.83 -8.15 -7.36
C VAL A 212 -12.24 -7.20 -8.46
N ARG A 213 -11.71 -5.97 -8.42
CA ARG A 213 -11.89 -4.97 -9.48
C ARG A 213 -10.60 -4.26 -9.78
N ASP A 214 -10.32 -4.07 -11.06
CA ASP A 214 -9.31 -3.13 -11.51
C ASP A 214 -9.94 -1.73 -11.57
N SER A 215 -9.43 -0.79 -10.78
CA SER A 215 -9.87 0.60 -10.80
C SER A 215 -8.65 1.51 -10.77
N GLN A 216 -8.53 2.33 -11.82
CA GLN A 216 -7.46 3.32 -12.01
C GLN A 216 -6.04 2.72 -11.88
N GLY A 217 -5.84 1.47 -12.33
CA GLY A 217 -4.55 0.78 -12.33
C GLY A 217 -4.20 0.02 -11.04
N VAL A 218 -5.16 -0.07 -10.11
CA VAL A 218 -5.03 -0.81 -8.85
C VAL A 218 -6.08 -1.91 -8.82
N VAL A 219 -5.65 -3.13 -8.47
CA VAL A 219 -6.56 -4.24 -8.16
C VAL A 219 -7.07 -4.04 -6.74
N TRP A 220 -8.37 -4.00 -6.57
CA TRP A 220 -9.06 -3.92 -5.29
C TRP A 220 -9.72 -5.25 -4.97
N ILE A 221 -9.78 -5.61 -3.69
CA ILE A 221 -10.43 -6.82 -3.19
C ILE A 221 -11.51 -6.48 -2.18
N TRP A 222 -12.65 -7.15 -2.31
CA TRP A 222 -13.73 -7.14 -1.33
C TRP A 222 -13.70 -8.45 -0.53
N MET A 223 -13.61 -8.33 0.79
CA MET A 223 -13.31 -9.47 1.67
C MET A 223 -14.55 -10.18 2.21
N SER A 224 -15.76 -9.62 2.00
CA SER A 224 -17.00 -10.24 2.45
C SER A 224 -17.39 -11.38 1.52
N GLU A 225 -17.71 -12.50 2.16
CA GLU A 225 -18.12 -13.73 1.49
C GLU A 225 -19.65 -13.85 1.41
N LYS A 226 -20.35 -13.08 2.25
CA LYS A 226 -21.81 -13.18 2.42
C LYS A 226 -22.53 -12.08 1.65
N ASN A 227 -21.96 -10.87 1.69
CA ASN A 227 -22.61 -9.69 1.17
C ASN A 227 -21.92 -9.25 -0.13
N PRO A 228 -22.69 -8.92 -1.18
CA PRO A 228 -22.14 -8.49 -2.45
C PRO A 228 -21.31 -7.22 -2.28
N PRO A 229 -20.32 -6.98 -3.17
CA PRO A 229 -19.48 -5.80 -3.09
C PRO A 229 -20.30 -4.52 -3.26
N ASN A 230 -20.15 -3.58 -2.33
CA ASN A 230 -20.71 -2.25 -2.50
C ASN A 230 -19.77 -1.41 -3.39
N VAL A 231 -20.22 -1.09 -4.60
CA VAL A 231 -19.42 -0.31 -5.57
C VAL A 231 -19.20 1.13 -5.12
N GLU A 232 -20.12 1.71 -4.35
CA GLU A 232 -20.01 3.08 -3.84
C GLU A 232 -18.86 3.24 -2.84
N LYS A 233 -18.44 2.14 -2.20
CA LYS A 233 -17.27 2.12 -1.31
C LYS A 233 -15.95 2.05 -2.06
N LEU A 234 -15.95 1.77 -3.37
CA LEU A 234 -14.73 1.69 -4.16
C LEU A 234 -14.16 3.10 -4.36
N PRO A 235 -12.94 3.39 -3.90
CA PRO A 235 -12.38 4.74 -4.00
C PRO A 235 -12.21 5.21 -5.45
N TRP A 236 -12.45 6.51 -5.67
CA TRP A 236 -12.21 7.18 -6.95
C TRP A 236 -11.32 8.41 -6.74
N PHE A 237 -10.32 8.56 -7.60
CA PHE A 237 -9.33 9.64 -7.51
C PHE A 237 -9.40 10.51 -8.74
N GLU A 238 -9.93 11.73 -8.58
CA GLU A 238 -10.21 12.63 -9.69
C GLU A 238 -8.94 12.99 -10.49
N HIS A 239 -7.82 13.22 -9.80
CA HIS A 239 -6.53 13.50 -10.42
C HIS A 239 -6.10 12.40 -11.40
N TYR A 240 -6.27 11.13 -11.04
CA TYR A 240 -5.91 9.98 -11.86
C TYR A 240 -6.84 9.75 -13.05
N ALA A 241 -8.02 10.36 -13.05
CA ALA A 241 -8.96 10.32 -14.18
C ALA A 241 -8.69 11.42 -15.22
N ARG A 242 -7.82 12.39 -14.91
CA ARG A 242 -7.55 13.53 -15.79
C ARG A 242 -6.84 13.07 -17.08
N PRO A 243 -7.22 13.60 -18.26
CA PRO A 243 -6.50 13.31 -19.50
C PRO A 243 -5.01 13.68 -19.40
N GLY A 244 -4.15 12.75 -19.85
CA GLY A 244 -2.69 12.96 -19.83
C GLY A 244 -2.07 12.87 -18.44
N PHE A 245 -2.80 12.41 -17.42
CA PHE A 245 -2.21 12.08 -16.13
C PHE A 245 -1.23 10.91 -16.27
N VAL A 246 -0.02 11.11 -15.77
CA VAL A 246 1.03 10.08 -15.76
C VAL A 246 1.52 9.96 -14.33
N ASP A 247 1.58 8.73 -13.84
CA ASP A 247 2.09 8.39 -12.51
C ASP A 247 3.27 7.43 -12.55
N ASN A 248 4.08 7.53 -11.51
CA ASN A 248 5.02 6.50 -11.11
C ASN A 248 4.44 5.78 -9.88
N SER A 249 4.20 4.48 -10.01
CA SER A 249 3.58 3.64 -9.00
C SER A 249 4.56 2.58 -8.51
N THR A 250 4.61 2.36 -7.20
CA THR A 250 5.47 1.34 -6.59
C THR A 250 4.77 0.62 -5.45
N ILE A 251 5.19 -0.62 -5.17
CA ILE A 251 4.67 -1.47 -4.11
C ILE A 251 5.78 -1.71 -3.08
N HIS A 252 5.45 -1.54 -1.79
CA HIS A 252 6.36 -1.75 -0.68
C HIS A 252 5.71 -2.69 0.34
N GLU A 253 6.38 -3.80 0.67
CA GLU A 253 5.99 -4.61 1.82
C GLU A 253 6.74 -4.14 3.07
N LEU A 254 6.00 -3.88 4.13
CA LEU A 254 6.50 -3.19 5.32
C LEU A 254 6.31 -4.08 6.57
N PRO A 255 7.34 -4.23 7.41
CA PRO A 255 7.33 -5.13 8.56
C PRO A 255 6.65 -4.51 9.79
N TYR A 256 5.66 -3.66 9.59
CA TYR A 256 4.91 -2.99 10.66
C TYR A 256 3.46 -2.73 10.26
N ASP A 257 2.62 -2.50 11.26
CA ASP A 257 1.18 -2.42 11.10
C ASP A 257 0.74 -1.20 10.29
N HIS A 258 -0.35 -1.37 9.54
CA HIS A 258 -0.93 -0.33 8.69
C HIS A 258 -1.38 0.92 9.46
N SER A 259 -1.75 0.81 10.74
CA SER A 259 -2.14 1.98 11.55
C SER A 259 -0.97 2.93 11.80
N ILE A 260 0.20 2.38 12.16
CA ILE A 260 1.45 3.13 12.33
C ILE A 260 1.86 3.78 11.00
N LEU A 261 1.72 3.03 9.90
CA LEU A 261 1.99 3.54 8.57
C LEU A 261 1.09 4.74 8.23
N LEU A 262 -0.22 4.60 8.44
CA LEU A 262 -1.19 5.67 8.15
C LEU A 262 -0.90 6.92 8.99
N GLU A 263 -0.56 6.78 10.27
CA GLU A 263 -0.16 7.90 11.13
C GLU A 263 1.05 8.64 10.55
N ASN A 264 2.09 7.91 10.12
CA ASN A 264 3.27 8.51 9.50
C ASN A 264 2.93 9.23 8.19
N LEU A 265 2.12 8.62 7.34
CA LEU A 265 1.75 9.18 6.03
C LEU A 265 0.90 10.46 6.17
N MET A 266 0.13 10.59 7.25
CA MET A 266 -0.70 11.77 7.54
C MET A 266 0.09 12.94 8.13
N ASP A 267 1.33 12.75 8.56
CA ASP A 267 2.17 13.80 9.15
C ASP A 267 3.13 14.42 8.12
N PRO A 268 2.81 15.54 7.48
CA PRO A 268 3.74 16.19 6.56
C PRO A 268 4.98 16.81 7.24
N ALA A 269 4.99 16.99 8.57
CA ALA A 269 6.09 17.66 9.27
C ALA A 269 7.38 16.81 9.28
N HIS A 270 7.26 15.49 9.19
CA HIS A 270 8.43 14.61 9.12
C HIS A 270 9.16 14.67 7.77
N VAL A 271 8.49 15.13 6.70
CA VAL A 271 9.02 15.02 5.32
C VAL A 271 10.41 15.65 5.18
N PRO A 272 10.64 16.92 5.56
CA PRO A 272 11.96 17.55 5.45
C PRO A 272 13.03 16.90 6.33
N ILE A 273 12.62 16.21 7.42
CA ILE A 273 13.52 15.67 8.43
C ILE A 273 13.96 14.25 8.08
N SER A 274 13.00 13.34 7.81
CA SER A 274 13.26 11.92 7.61
C SER A 274 13.66 11.55 6.19
N HIS A 275 13.28 12.38 5.21
CA HIS A 275 13.63 12.16 3.79
C HIS A 275 14.81 13.01 3.33
N ASP A 276 15.49 13.73 4.25
CA ASP A 276 16.70 14.48 3.94
C ASP A 276 17.75 13.55 3.29
N ARG A 277 18.29 13.99 2.14
CA ARG A 277 19.30 13.27 1.34
C ARG A 277 18.82 11.96 0.70
N THR A 278 17.60 11.51 0.94
CA THR A 278 17.01 10.34 0.26
C THR A 278 16.01 10.76 -0.82
N ASP A 279 15.32 11.89 -0.60
CA ASP A 279 14.52 12.58 -1.61
C ASP A 279 15.18 13.92 -1.93
N TRP A 280 15.48 14.17 -3.20
CA TRP A 280 16.14 15.39 -3.64
C TRP A 280 15.30 16.67 -3.39
N THR A 281 13.99 16.51 -3.17
CA THR A 281 13.06 17.60 -2.86
C THR A 281 12.92 17.88 -1.36
N ALA A 282 13.38 16.97 -0.49
CA ALA A 282 13.29 17.11 0.96
C ALA A 282 14.64 17.55 1.53
N LYS A 283 14.64 18.68 2.26
CA LYS A 283 15.83 19.25 2.89
C LYS A 283 15.55 19.58 4.33
N ARG A 284 16.43 19.20 5.25
CA ARG A 284 16.22 19.42 6.68
C ARG A 284 16.01 20.89 7.04
N GLU A 285 16.70 21.79 6.35
CA GLU A 285 16.59 23.25 6.52
C GLU A 285 15.21 23.84 6.13
N ASP A 286 14.40 23.09 5.38
CA ASP A 286 13.04 23.50 5.00
C ASP A 286 12.01 23.25 6.12
N ALA A 287 12.40 22.57 7.21
CA ALA A 287 11.53 22.32 8.35
C ALA A 287 11.04 23.64 8.96
N GLN A 288 9.72 23.73 9.14
CA GLN A 288 9.04 24.97 9.53
C GLN A 288 7.64 24.66 10.07
N PRO A 289 6.97 25.62 10.73
CA PRO A 289 5.56 25.50 11.06
C PRO A 289 4.72 25.25 9.80
N LEU A 290 3.71 24.38 9.95
CA LEU A 290 2.74 24.09 8.91
C LEU A 290 1.41 24.77 9.26
N LEU A 291 0.77 25.36 8.25
CA LEU A 291 -0.61 25.78 8.34
C LEU A 291 -1.48 24.57 8.02
N PHE A 292 -2.49 24.31 8.85
CA PHE A 292 -3.44 23.23 8.64
C PHE A 292 -4.86 23.75 8.87
N THR A 293 -5.78 23.39 7.98
CA THR A 293 -7.20 23.71 8.09
C THR A 293 -8.00 22.48 7.73
N VAL A 294 -8.66 21.87 8.72
CA VAL A 294 -9.63 20.79 8.49
C VAL A 294 -10.86 21.40 7.84
N VAL A 295 -11.28 20.86 6.69
CA VAL A 295 -12.49 21.31 5.97
C VAL A 295 -13.62 20.29 6.04
N GLU A 296 -13.30 19.03 6.33
CA GLU A 296 -14.26 17.93 6.40
C GLU A 296 -13.82 16.94 7.47
N ARG A 297 -14.77 16.45 8.27
CA ARG A 297 -14.58 15.33 9.20
C ARG A 297 -15.87 14.52 9.24
N ASN A 298 -15.76 13.21 9.07
CA ASN A 298 -16.89 12.28 9.13
C ASN A 298 -16.43 10.94 9.75
N HIS A 299 -17.35 9.99 9.92
CA HIS A 299 -17.06 8.69 10.52
C HIS A 299 -16.09 7.81 9.71
N ARG A 300 -15.83 8.16 8.44
CA ARG A 300 -14.89 7.49 7.54
C ARG A 300 -13.56 8.22 7.38
N GLY A 301 -13.37 9.41 7.95
CA GLY A 301 -12.09 10.11 7.84
C GLY A 301 -12.22 11.63 7.86
N PHE A 302 -11.25 12.30 7.26
CA PHE A 302 -11.16 13.75 7.25
C PHE A 302 -10.44 14.26 6.00
N ALA A 303 -10.67 15.52 5.68
CA ALA A 303 -9.91 16.23 4.67
C ALA A 303 -9.59 17.65 5.11
N GLY A 304 -8.47 18.17 4.62
CA GLY A 304 -7.98 19.48 5.03
C GLY A 304 -6.97 20.04 4.04
N ARG A 305 -6.78 21.35 4.13
CA ARG A 305 -5.70 22.03 3.43
C ARG A 305 -4.51 22.18 4.35
N TRP A 306 -3.32 21.95 3.82
CA TRP A 306 -2.09 22.17 4.56
C TRP A 306 -0.98 22.72 3.70
N GLY A 307 -0.06 23.45 4.31
CA GLY A 307 1.18 23.83 3.64
C GLY A 307 2.11 24.60 4.52
N ARG A 308 3.18 25.10 3.90
CA ARG A 308 4.31 25.73 4.60
C ARG A 308 3.95 27.16 5.01
N SER A 309 4.18 27.55 6.27
CA SER A 309 3.91 28.93 6.72
C SER A 309 4.70 29.98 5.94
N ARG A 310 5.90 29.66 5.43
CA ARG A 310 6.68 30.59 4.57
C ARG A 310 6.12 30.74 3.15
N ASN A 311 5.20 29.86 2.71
CA ASN A 311 4.55 29.94 1.41
C ASN A 311 3.05 29.60 1.52
N PRO A 312 2.23 30.51 2.07
CA PRO A 312 0.81 30.24 2.32
C PRO A 312 -0.03 30.14 1.04
N ALA A 313 0.50 30.56 -0.11
CA ALA A 313 -0.20 30.51 -1.39
C ALA A 313 -0.28 29.09 -1.97
N LEU A 314 0.65 28.20 -1.59
CA LEU A 314 0.73 26.84 -2.11
C LEU A 314 0.27 25.83 -1.06
N MET A 315 -1.03 25.53 -1.06
CA MET A 315 -1.66 24.58 -0.14
C MET A 315 -1.92 23.26 -0.84
N ASN A 316 -1.52 22.17 -0.21
CA ASN A 316 -1.94 20.82 -0.57
C ASN A 316 -3.34 20.56 0.01
N PHE A 317 -4.06 19.64 -0.62
CA PHE A 317 -5.30 19.07 -0.12
C PHE A 317 -5.06 17.62 0.29
N LEU A 318 -5.09 17.36 1.59
CA LEU A 318 -4.95 16.02 2.15
C LEU A 318 -6.33 15.46 2.44
N ARG A 319 -6.56 14.20 2.05
CA ARG A 319 -7.76 13.45 2.39
C ARG A 319 -7.39 12.05 2.86
N PHE A 320 -7.80 11.72 4.08
CA PHE A 320 -7.82 10.36 4.59
C PHE A 320 -9.24 9.80 4.47
N GLN A 321 -9.35 8.62 3.88
CA GLN A 321 -10.57 7.82 3.82
C GLN A 321 -10.26 6.41 4.33
N ALA A 322 -10.92 6.06 5.43
CA ALA A 322 -10.87 4.74 6.02
C ALA A 322 -11.32 3.69 5.01
N PRO A 323 -10.78 2.46 5.09
CA PRO A 323 -9.80 2.04 6.09
C PRO A 323 -8.34 2.39 5.75
N CYS A 324 -8.04 2.77 4.51
CA CYS A 324 -6.72 2.47 3.94
C CYS A 324 -6.26 3.42 2.83
N VAL A 325 -6.94 4.55 2.65
CA VAL A 325 -6.70 5.46 1.53
C VAL A 325 -6.27 6.82 2.06
N LEU A 326 -5.12 7.30 1.61
CA LEU A 326 -4.66 8.65 1.85
C LEU A 326 -4.23 9.28 0.53
N SER A 327 -4.72 10.49 0.27
CA SER A 327 -4.32 11.29 -0.89
C SER A 327 -3.81 12.65 -0.44
N ASN A 328 -2.82 13.16 -1.16
CA ASN A 328 -2.29 14.50 -1.00
C ASN A 328 -2.17 15.15 -2.38
N ASP A 329 -3.11 16.02 -2.69
CA ASP A 329 -3.26 16.65 -4.00
C ASP A 329 -2.73 18.08 -3.96
N LEU A 330 -2.11 18.52 -5.03
CA LEU A 330 -1.63 19.88 -5.21
C LEU A 330 -2.06 20.40 -6.57
N GLU A 331 -2.76 21.54 -6.55
CA GLU A 331 -3.18 22.24 -7.76
C GLU A 331 -2.61 23.65 -7.76
N PHE A 332 -2.00 24.09 -8.86
CA PHE A 332 -1.45 25.44 -8.98
C PHE A 332 -1.35 25.89 -10.44
N VAL A 333 -1.30 27.20 -10.68
CA VAL A 333 -1.06 27.76 -12.02
C VAL A 333 0.43 28.00 -12.19
N ASP A 334 1.02 27.47 -13.26
CA ASP A 334 2.43 27.70 -13.56
C ASP A 334 2.70 29.11 -14.13
N LYS A 335 3.98 29.45 -14.29
CA LYS A 335 4.43 30.74 -14.83
C LYS A 335 3.90 31.08 -16.23
N ASN A 336 3.40 30.09 -16.98
CA ASN A 336 2.84 30.26 -18.31
C ASN A 336 1.31 30.37 -18.28
N GLY A 337 0.69 30.46 -17.09
CA GLY A 337 -0.76 30.51 -16.92
C GLY A 337 -1.44 29.15 -17.07
N VAL A 338 -0.69 28.03 -17.08
CA VAL A 338 -1.26 26.69 -17.26
C VAL A 338 -1.52 26.05 -15.90
N GLN A 339 -2.74 25.55 -15.69
CA GLN A 339 -3.09 24.80 -14.50
C GLN A 339 -2.29 23.48 -14.43
N GLN A 340 -1.72 23.19 -13.28
CA GLN A 340 -0.97 21.97 -12.98
C GLN A 340 -1.71 21.20 -11.90
N TYR A 341 -1.74 19.87 -12.07
CA TYR A 341 -2.34 18.92 -11.15
C TYR A 341 -1.27 17.93 -10.72
N PHE A 342 -1.11 17.75 -9.42
CA PHE A 342 -0.22 16.75 -8.83
C PHE A 342 -0.98 15.97 -7.77
N SER A 343 -0.74 14.67 -7.67
CA SER A 343 -1.32 13.82 -6.63
C SER A 343 -0.30 12.82 -6.13
N GLY A 344 -0.14 12.79 -4.80
CA GLY A 344 0.47 11.69 -4.07
C GLY A 344 -0.61 10.83 -3.45
N LEU A 345 -0.77 9.61 -3.93
CA LEU A 345 -1.75 8.65 -3.45
C LEU A 345 -1.04 7.49 -2.74
N PHE A 346 -1.47 7.23 -1.52
CA PHE A 346 -0.94 6.21 -0.64
C PHE A 346 -2.07 5.24 -0.28
N LEU A 347 -1.95 4.00 -0.75
CA LEU A 347 -2.95 2.96 -0.54
C LEU A 347 -2.33 1.88 0.33
N CYS A 348 -2.79 1.78 1.57
CA CYS A 348 -2.28 0.83 2.55
C CYS A 348 -3.12 -0.45 2.52
N ARG A 349 -2.50 -1.61 2.63
CA ARG A 349 -3.20 -2.88 2.82
C ARG A 349 -2.71 -3.52 4.11
N PRO A 350 -3.58 -3.79 5.08
CA PRO A 350 -3.23 -4.61 6.24
C PRO A 350 -2.98 -6.04 5.77
N ALA A 351 -1.72 -6.48 5.77
CA ALA A 351 -1.39 -7.85 5.36
C ALA A 351 -1.76 -8.85 6.47
N GLY A 352 -1.62 -8.45 7.74
CA GLY A 352 -1.78 -9.32 8.92
C GLY A 352 -0.47 -9.50 9.68
N GLN A 353 -0.52 -10.09 10.88
CA GLN A 353 0.65 -10.29 11.75
C GLN A 353 1.48 -9.01 12.00
N GLY A 354 0.82 -7.85 12.06
CA GLY A 354 1.50 -6.56 12.21
C GLY A 354 2.36 -6.16 11.02
N LYS A 355 2.04 -6.63 9.81
CA LYS A 355 2.66 -6.21 8.54
C LYS A 355 1.65 -5.48 7.66
N SER A 356 2.17 -4.65 6.77
CA SER A 356 1.37 -3.93 5.78
C SER A 356 2.03 -3.97 4.41
N MET A 357 1.23 -3.68 3.38
CA MET A 357 1.73 -3.34 2.06
C MET A 357 1.29 -1.92 1.74
N LEU A 358 2.14 -1.15 1.07
CA LEU A 358 1.87 0.20 0.63
C LEU A 358 2.02 0.28 -0.89
N ILE A 359 0.97 0.74 -1.56
CA ILE A 359 1.08 1.23 -2.92
C ILE A 359 1.26 2.75 -2.84
N VAL A 360 2.41 3.23 -3.32
CA VAL A 360 2.69 4.66 -3.45
C VAL A 360 2.59 5.04 -4.91
N ARG A 361 1.79 6.05 -5.20
CA ARG A 361 1.57 6.54 -6.57
C ARG A 361 1.75 8.06 -6.58
N PHE A 362 2.71 8.53 -7.35
CA PHE A 362 2.93 9.96 -7.55
C PHE A 362 2.75 10.29 -9.02
N GLY A 363 1.85 11.21 -9.32
CA GLY A 363 1.59 11.59 -10.70
C GLY A 363 1.14 13.02 -10.86
N GLY A 364 1.05 13.43 -12.11
CA GLY A 364 0.54 14.75 -12.44
C GLY A 364 0.01 14.85 -13.86
N ALA A 365 -0.74 15.92 -14.10
CA ALA A 365 -1.26 16.29 -15.40
C ALA A 365 -1.19 17.81 -15.58
N ARG A 366 -1.22 18.23 -16.85
CA ARG A 366 -1.39 19.65 -17.22
C ARG A 366 -2.84 19.88 -17.61
N GLY A 367 -3.40 21.00 -17.19
CA GLY A 367 -4.69 21.46 -17.70
C GLY A 367 -4.62 21.72 -19.21
N ALA A 368 -5.74 21.51 -19.88
CA ALA A 368 -5.90 21.96 -21.26
C ALA A 368 -5.81 23.50 -21.31
N ARG A 369 -5.18 24.01 -22.36
CA ARG A 369 -5.16 25.46 -22.65
C ARG A 369 -6.48 25.92 -23.25
#